data_AF-A0A380WVL8-F1
#
_entry.id   AF-A0A380WVL8-F1
#
_cell.length_a   1.000
_cell.length_b   1.000
_cell.length_c   1.000
_cell.angle_alpha   90.00
_cell.angle_beta   90.00
_cell.angle_gamma   90.00
#
_symmetry.space_group_name_H-M   'P 1'
#
loop_
_entity.id
_entity.type
_entity.pdbx_description
1 polymer ?
#
loop_
_entity_poly.entity_id
_entity_poly.type
_entity_poly.pdbx_seq_one_letter_code
_entity_poly.pdbx_strand_id
1 'polypeptide(L)'
;MCPEVLGGLAIPRPPAEIVNGLVRQKNGISVDNEFKKGAQKALNIIKKNKIGLVILQSRSPSCGVNNVYDGSFTGKLIEGKGAFARILEENNIEVIDVEDL
;
A
#
# COMPACT_ATOMS: atom_id res chain seq x y z
N MET A 1 -7.72 -1.79 -8.66
CA MET A 1 -8.38 -1.07 -7.54
C MET A 1 -7.33 -0.20 -6.86
N CYS A 2 -7.66 1.01 -6.38
CA CYS A 2 -6.70 1.85 -5.64
C CYS A 2 -7.09 1.94 -4.15
N PRO A 3 -6.33 1.33 -3.22
CA PRO A 3 -6.63 1.38 -1.79
C PRO A 3 -6.60 2.81 -1.23
N GLU A 4 -5.64 3.64 -1.66
CA GLU A 4 -5.48 5.02 -1.19
C GLU A 4 -6.73 5.87 -1.47
N VAL A 5 -7.33 5.73 -2.66
CA VAL A 5 -8.57 6.42 -3.04
C VAL A 5 -9.76 5.88 -2.24
N LEU A 6 -9.86 4.55 -2.05
CA LEU A 6 -10.88 3.96 -1.18
C LEU A 6 -10.77 4.44 0.27
N GLY A 7 -9.55 4.75 0.70
CA GLY A 7 -9.20 5.36 1.98
C GLY A 7 -9.71 6.78 2.14
N GLY A 8 -9.85 7.51 1.02
CA GLY A 8 -10.33 8.89 0.96
C GLY A 8 -9.29 9.90 0.47
N LEU A 9 -8.12 9.45 0.00
CA LEU A 9 -7.11 10.37 -0.53
C LEU A 9 -7.49 10.86 -1.94
N ALA A 10 -7.21 12.14 -2.20
CA ALA A 10 -7.52 12.81 -3.46
C ALA A 10 -6.59 12.40 -4.62
N ILE A 11 -6.95 12.84 -5.82
CA ILE A 11 -6.11 12.80 -7.03
C ILE A 11 -6.09 14.21 -7.62
N PRO A 12 -4.91 14.85 -7.80
CA PRO A 12 -3.60 14.42 -7.33
C PRO A 12 -3.47 14.50 -5.79
N ARG A 13 -2.42 13.92 -5.24
CA ARG A 13 -2.05 14.01 -3.82
C ARG A 13 -0.53 14.05 -3.65
N PRO A 14 0.00 14.61 -2.55
CA PRO A 14 1.43 14.58 -2.26
C PRO A 14 1.96 13.14 -2.15
N PRO A 15 3.24 12.90 -2.49
CA PRO A 15 3.88 11.61 -2.27
C PRO A 15 3.93 11.28 -0.79
N ALA A 16 3.78 9.99 -0.47
CA ALA A 16 3.86 9.45 0.87
C ALA A 16 4.80 8.25 0.93
N GLU A 17 5.43 8.04 2.08
CA GLU A 17 6.33 6.92 2.37
C GLU A 17 6.08 6.41 3.79
N ILE A 18 6.60 5.23 4.13
CA ILE A 18 6.50 4.67 5.49
C ILE A 18 7.64 5.25 6.33
N VAL A 19 7.29 6.10 7.29
CA VAL A 19 8.23 6.78 8.18
C VAL A 19 7.96 6.35 9.62
N ASN A 20 8.91 5.67 10.25
CA ASN A 20 8.78 5.13 11.61
C ASN A 20 7.50 4.29 11.81
N GLY A 21 7.18 3.45 10.81
CA GLY A 21 6.02 2.56 10.84
C GLY A 21 4.67 3.20 10.51
N LEU A 22 4.63 4.49 10.18
CA LEU A 22 3.41 5.20 9.78
C LEU A 22 3.54 5.75 8.35
N VAL A 23 2.46 5.73 7.59
CA VAL A 23 2.46 6.36 6.26
C VAL A 23 2.37 7.89 6.41
N ARG A 24 3.39 8.60 5.95
CA ARG A 24 3.47 10.07 6.02
C ARG A 24 3.75 10.67 4.66
N GLN A 25 3.18 11.83 4.40
CA GLN A 25 3.54 12.67 3.27
C GLN A 25 4.89 13.37 3.50
N LYS A 26 5.51 13.86 2.42
CA LYS A 26 6.79 14.58 2.47
C LYS A 26 6.78 15.82 3.36
N ASN A 27 5.61 16.44 3.56
CA ASN A 27 5.41 17.58 4.47
C ASN A 27 5.23 17.15 5.95
N GLY A 28 5.35 15.86 6.27
CA GLY A 28 5.23 15.31 7.62
C GLY A 28 3.81 14.93 8.05
N ILE A 29 2.78 15.28 7.25
CA ILE A 29 1.39 14.95 7.55
C ILE A 29 1.21 13.43 7.50
N SER A 30 0.71 12.85 8.59
CA SER A 30 0.34 11.44 8.62
C SER A 30 -0.93 11.22 7.81
N VAL A 31 -0.88 10.25 6.90
CA VAL A 31 -2.04 9.73 6.13
C VAL A 31 -2.27 8.25 6.40
N ASP A 32 -1.71 7.75 7.50
CA ASP A 32 -1.74 6.35 7.89
C ASP A 32 -3.18 5.81 8.06
N ASN A 33 -4.10 6.65 8.54
CA ASN A 33 -5.50 6.27 8.73
C ASN A 33 -6.21 6.01 7.40
N GLU A 34 -5.98 6.84 6.39
CA GLU A 34 -6.54 6.68 5.05
C GLU A 34 -5.98 5.42 4.40
N PHE A 35 -4.69 5.13 4.56
CA PHE A 35 -4.07 3.91 4.07
C PHE A 35 -4.67 2.65 4.72
N LYS A 36 -4.78 2.62 6.05
CA LYS A 36 -5.39 1.51 6.80
C LYS A 36 -6.85 1.29 6.41
N LYS A 37 -7.64 2.37 6.36
CA LYS A 37 -9.05 2.34 5.95
C LYS A 37 -9.21 1.85 4.51
N GLY A 38 -8.36 2.33 3.61
CA GLY A 38 -8.33 1.92 2.21
C GLY A 38 -8.01 0.45 2.03
N ALA A 39 -6.96 -0.03 2.71
CA ALA A 39 -6.54 -1.43 2.70
C ALA A 39 -7.64 -2.36 3.24
N GLN A 40 -8.28 -2.01 4.36
CA GLN A 40 -9.38 -2.81 4.92
C GLN A 40 -10.60 -2.87 3.98
N LYS A 41 -10.97 -1.74 3.36
CA LYS A 41 -12.06 -1.70 2.37
C LYS A 41 -11.75 -2.57 1.16
N ALA A 42 -10.52 -2.48 0.64
CA ALA A 42 -10.07 -3.28 -0.49
C ALA A 42 -10.07 -4.79 -0.17
N LEU A 43 -9.58 -5.17 1.02
CA LEU A 43 -9.64 -6.55 1.52
C LEU A 43 -11.09 -7.07 1.57
N ASN A 44 -12.03 -6.27 2.08
CA ASN A 44 -13.44 -6.67 2.16
C ASN A 44 -14.03 -6.93 0.76
N ILE A 45 -13.67 -6.11 -0.23
CA ILE A 45 -14.09 -6.31 -1.62
C ILE A 45 -13.50 -7.61 -2.18
N ILE A 46 -12.22 -7.88 -1.92
CA ILE A 46 -11.55 -9.11 -2.35
C ILE A 46 -12.22 -10.35 -1.76
N LYS A 47 -12.44 -10.36 -0.44
CA LYS A 47 -13.12 -11.48 0.26
C LYS A 47 -14.54 -11.69 -0.27
N LYS A 48 -15.30 -10.60 -0.45
CA LYS A 48 -16.68 -10.67 -0.98
C LYS A 48 -16.74 -11.30 -2.37
N ASN A 49 -15.75 -11.01 -3.22
CA ASN A 49 -15.70 -11.52 -4.60
C ASN A 49 -14.91 -12.83 -4.73
N LYS A 50 -14.42 -13.41 -3.62
CA LYS A 50 -13.62 -14.64 -3.61
C LYS A 50 -12.41 -14.58 -4.55
N ILE A 51 -11.74 -13.43 -4.61
CA ILE A 51 -10.55 -13.25 -5.44
C ILE A 51 -9.38 -14.00 -4.80
N GLY A 52 -8.74 -14.88 -5.57
CA GLY A 52 -7.61 -15.71 -5.10
C GLY A 52 -6.23 -15.10 -5.32
N LEU A 53 -6.09 -14.20 -6.31
CA LEU A 53 -4.82 -13.58 -6.70
C LEU A 53 -4.99 -12.08 -6.90
N VAL A 54 -4.03 -11.29 -6.39
CA VAL A 54 -3.99 -9.84 -6.53
C VAL A 54 -2.65 -9.38 -7.06
N ILE A 55 -2.64 -8.72 -8.21
CA ILE A 55 -1.43 -8.10 -8.78
C ILE A 55 -1.36 -6.66 -8.29
N LEU A 56 -0.21 -6.26 -7.75
CA LEU A 56 0.00 -4.97 -7.10
C LEU A 56 1.12 -4.17 -7.75
N GLN A 57 0.98 -2.84 -7.68
CA GLN A 57 1.99 -1.90 -8.18
C GLN A 57 3.20 -1.85 -7.23
N SER A 58 4.40 -1.93 -7.80
CA SER A 58 5.67 -2.00 -7.08
C SER A 58 5.95 -0.73 -6.27
N ARG A 59 6.76 -0.87 -5.21
CA ARG A 59 7.41 0.24 -4.46
C ARG A 59 6.47 1.16 -3.67
N SER A 60 5.16 1.04 -3.86
CA SER A 60 4.15 1.88 -3.22
C SER A 60 4.09 1.63 -1.71
N PRO A 61 3.93 2.67 -0.86
CA PRO A 61 3.65 2.50 0.58
C PRO A 61 2.33 1.78 0.85
N SER A 62 1.44 1.66 -0.14
CA SER A 62 0.23 0.84 -0.06
C SER A 62 0.45 -0.52 -0.69
N CYS A 63 0.91 -0.57 -1.95
CA CYS A 63 0.84 -1.75 -2.79
C CYS A 63 2.16 -2.50 -2.98
N GLY A 64 3.32 -1.94 -2.59
CA GLY A 64 4.61 -2.60 -2.82
C GLY A 64 4.68 -3.96 -2.14
N VAL A 65 5.08 -4.99 -2.89
CA VAL A 65 5.13 -6.38 -2.40
C VAL A 65 6.53 -6.78 -1.95
N ASN A 66 7.55 -6.36 -2.71
CA ASN A 66 8.94 -6.73 -2.45
C ASN A 66 9.71 -5.58 -1.77
N ASN A 67 9.48 -4.36 -2.25
CA ASN A 67 10.19 -3.17 -1.81
C ASN A 67 9.24 -2.00 -1.55
N VAL A 68 9.69 -1.07 -0.70
CA VAL A 68 9.08 0.24 -0.48
C VAL A 68 10.18 1.31 -0.38
N TYR A 69 9.83 2.58 -0.51
CA TYR A 69 10.76 3.66 -0.22
C TYR A 69 11.08 3.73 1.28
N ASP A 70 12.30 4.14 1.60
CA ASP A 70 12.87 4.05 2.95
C ASP A 70 12.37 5.11 3.96
N GLY A 71 11.46 5.99 3.54
CA GLY A 71 10.89 7.04 4.38
C GLY A 71 11.73 8.32 4.42
N SER A 72 12.87 8.37 3.74
CA SER A 72 13.71 9.57 3.65
C SER A 72 13.30 10.53 2.54
N PHE A 73 12.38 10.13 1.65
CA PHE A 73 11.99 10.89 0.45
C PHE A 73 13.15 11.20 -0.51
N THR A 74 14.19 10.34 -0.51
CA THR A 74 15.35 10.42 -1.41
C THR A 74 15.26 9.47 -2.61
N GLY A 75 14.21 8.66 -2.69
CA GLY A 75 14.04 7.63 -3.73
C GLY A 75 14.79 6.32 -3.44
N LYS A 76 15.46 6.21 -2.29
CA LYS A 76 16.09 4.96 -1.84
C LYS A 76 15.02 3.91 -1.51
N LEU A 77 15.23 2.69 -2.01
CA LEU A 77 14.38 1.54 -1.75
C LEU A 77 14.98 0.66 -0.65
N ILE A 78 14.09 0.00 0.10
CA ILE A 78 14.40 -1.03 1.07
C ILE A 78 13.43 -2.20 0.89
N GLU A 79 13.87 -3.39 1.30
CA GLU A 79 12.97 -4.55 1.42
C GLU A 79 11.83 -4.21 2.38
N GLY A 80 10.61 -4.49 1.95
CA GLY A 80 9.43 -4.18 2.74
C GLY A 80 8.15 -4.22 1.93
N LYS A 81 7.04 -4.19 2.67
CA LYS A 81 5.68 -4.29 2.13
C LYS A 81 4.86 -3.06 2.45
N GLY A 82 4.09 -2.62 1.48
CA GLY A 82 3.07 -1.61 1.66
C GLY A 82 1.91 -2.10 2.54
N ALA A 83 1.13 -1.16 3.08
CA ALA A 83 0.05 -1.45 4.01
C ALA A 83 -1.02 -2.42 3.45
N PHE A 84 -1.34 -2.31 2.15
CA PHE A 84 -2.29 -3.19 1.50
C PHE A 84 -1.69 -4.54 1.12
N ALA A 85 -0.45 -4.58 0.64
CA ALA A 85 0.24 -5.85 0.40
C ALA A 85 0.31 -6.69 1.69
N ARG A 86 0.71 -6.07 2.81
CA ARG A 86 0.82 -6.73 4.12
C ARG A 86 -0.51 -7.34 4.59
N ILE A 87 -1.62 -6.57 4.55
CA ILE A 87 -2.90 -7.08 5.04
C ILE A 87 -3.44 -8.24 4.18
N LEU A 88 -3.12 -8.27 2.88
CA LEU A 88 -3.52 -9.38 2.01
C LEU A 88 -2.80 -10.67 2.39
N GLU A 89 -1.48 -10.60 2.60
CA GLU A 89 -0.69 -11.75 3.05
C GLU A 89 -1.11 -12.27 4.42
N GLU A 90 -1.34 -11.37 5.39
CA GLU A 90 -1.87 -11.73 6.72
C GLU A 90 -3.24 -12.44 6.64
N ASN A 91 -3.96 -12.26 5.53
CA ASN A 91 -5.25 -12.90 5.26
C ASN A 91 -5.15 -14.07 4.26
N ASN A 92 -3.95 -14.57 3.99
CA ASN A 92 -3.68 -15.69 3.07
C ASN A 92 -4.22 -15.48 1.65
N ILE A 93 -4.14 -14.24 1.15
CA ILE A 93 -4.46 -13.91 -0.24
C ILE A 93 -3.15 -13.83 -1.02
N GLU A 94 -3.07 -14.53 -2.14
CA GLU A 94 -1.89 -14.53 -3.00
C GLU A 94 -1.68 -13.14 -3.62
N VAL A 95 -0.48 -12.61 -3.48
CA VAL A 95 -0.08 -11.29 -4.01
C VAL A 95 1.14 -11.44 -4.90
N ILE A 96 1.12 -10.77 -6.06
CA ILE A 96 2.23 -10.72 -7.00
C ILE A 96 2.58 -9.26 -7.26
N ASP A 97 3.88 -8.95 -7.22
CA ASP A 97 4.38 -7.67 -7.70
C ASP A 97 4.30 -7.63 -9.23
N VAL A 98 3.85 -6.51 -9.82
CA VAL A 98 3.76 -6.39 -11.28
C VAL A 98 5.11 -6.56 -11.98
N GLU A 99 6.24 -6.34 -11.28
CA GLU A 99 7.59 -6.59 -11.80
C GLU A 99 7.96 -8.09 -11.87
N ASP A 100 7.20 -8.97 -11.21
CA ASP A 100 7.45 -10.42 -11.15
C ASP A 100 6.59 -11.24 -12.14
N LEU A 101 5.82 -10.57 -13.01
CA LEU A 101 5.01 -11.18 -14.07
C LEU A 101 5.83 -11.52 -15.32
#